data_AF-A0A7J8M5E9-F1
#
_entry.id   AF-A0A7J8M5E9-F1
#
_cell.length_a   1.000
_cell.length_b   1.000
_cell.length_c   1.000
_cell.angle_alpha   90.00
_cell.angle_beta   90.00
_cell.angle_gamma   90.00
#
_symmetry.space_group_name_H-M   'P 1'
#
loop_
_entity.id
_entity.type
_entity.pdbx_description
1 polymer ?
#
loop_
_entity_poly.entity_id
_entity_poly.type
_entity_poly.pdbx_seq_one_letter_code
_entity_poly.pdbx_strand_id
1 'polypeptide(L)'
;MARFPRSAVPRLLYTFFSSKTRRFYPSPTAALLLGNFEVRQFSAGNVARAKDAKEPWWKESMERLRNIGISAHIDSGKTTLTERILYYTGRIHEIHEVRGKDGVGAKMDSMDLEREKGITIQSAATYCTWKDYQINIIDTPGHVDFTIEVERALRVLDGAILVLCSVGGVQSQSITVDRQMRRYEVPRLAFINKLDRMGADPWKVLNQARSKLRHHSAAVQVPIGLEENFQGLIDLVQLKAYYFHGSSGFVLIFMEIPADMDAIAAEKRRELIEMVSEVDDKLAEAFLNDEPISSVDLEVCLRNDP
;
A
#
# COMPACT_ATOMS: atom_id res chain seq x y z
N MET A 1 -5.97 49.76 -0.37
CA MET A 1 -6.75 49.98 -1.61
C MET A 1 -7.40 48.66 -1.99
N ALA A 2 -8.74 48.68 -2.12
CA ALA A 2 -9.67 47.68 -2.67
C ALA A 2 -9.73 46.26 -2.05
N ARG A 3 -10.88 45.99 -1.39
CA ARG A 3 -11.46 44.68 -1.04
C ARG A 3 -12.50 44.26 -2.11
N PHE A 4 -12.86 42.96 -2.06
CA PHE A 4 -14.06 42.26 -2.59
C PHE A 4 -14.00 41.66 -4.00
N PRO A 5 -14.84 40.65 -4.34
CA PRO A 5 -15.31 39.49 -3.56
C PRO A 5 -15.33 38.15 -4.34
N ARG A 6 -15.64 37.06 -3.62
CA ARG A 6 -16.05 35.73 -4.14
C ARG A 6 -17.36 35.82 -4.93
N SER A 7 -17.51 35.05 -6.02
CA SER A 7 -18.84 34.60 -6.48
C SER A 7 -18.78 33.23 -7.18
N ALA A 8 -19.86 32.48 -6.99
CA ALA A 8 -20.05 31.08 -7.32
C ALA A 8 -20.32 30.85 -8.82
N VAL A 9 -19.83 29.72 -9.34
CA VAL A 9 -20.11 29.25 -10.71
C VAL A 9 -21.09 28.09 -10.64
N PRO A 10 -22.32 28.21 -11.18
CA PRO A 10 -23.13 27.04 -11.53
C PRO A 10 -22.78 26.57 -12.94
N ARG A 11 -22.37 25.30 -13.08
CA ARG A 11 -22.18 24.62 -14.37
C ARG A 11 -23.53 24.36 -15.03
N LEU A 12 -23.75 25.00 -16.18
CA LEU A 12 -24.83 24.74 -17.13
C LEU A 12 -24.66 23.35 -17.78
N LEU A 13 -25.70 22.52 -17.67
CA LEU A 13 -25.90 21.29 -18.45
C LEU A 13 -26.35 21.67 -19.86
N TYR A 14 -25.56 21.36 -20.88
CA TYR A 14 -25.99 21.42 -22.28
C TYR A 14 -26.65 20.10 -22.67
N THR A 15 -27.96 20.15 -22.98
CA THR A 15 -28.70 19.10 -23.68
C THR A 15 -28.71 19.44 -25.17
N PHE A 16 -28.11 18.59 -26.01
CA PHE A 16 -28.26 18.66 -27.45
C PHE A 16 -29.53 17.92 -27.88
N PHE A 17 -30.55 18.65 -28.33
CA PHE A 17 -31.62 18.11 -29.16
C PHE A 17 -31.56 18.78 -30.54
N SER A 18 -31.36 17.94 -31.56
CA SER A 18 -31.38 18.33 -32.97
C SER A 18 -32.82 18.38 -33.48
N SER A 19 -33.17 19.52 -34.09
CA SER A 19 -34.48 19.84 -34.64
C SER A 19 -34.73 19.25 -36.03
N LYS A 20 -35.99 18.93 -36.34
CA LYS A 20 -36.60 19.17 -37.67
C LYS A 20 -38.13 19.33 -37.55
N THR A 21 -38.60 20.59 -37.63
CA THR A 21 -39.76 21.14 -38.40
C THR A 21 -41.06 20.30 -38.53
N ARG A 22 -42.30 20.80 -38.40
CA ARG A 22 -42.92 22.16 -38.46
C ARG A 22 -44.43 22.06 -38.07
N ARG A 23 -44.95 23.09 -37.34
CA ARG A 23 -46.31 23.74 -37.38
C ARG A 23 -47.56 22.88 -37.00
N PHE A 24 -48.58 23.28 -36.24
CA PHE A 24 -49.20 24.56 -35.82
C PHE A 24 -49.86 24.35 -34.42
N TYR A 25 -49.79 25.32 -33.50
CA TYR A 25 -50.64 25.39 -32.29
C TYR A 25 -51.34 26.75 -32.25
N PRO A 26 -52.63 26.86 -31.86
CA PRO A 26 -53.18 28.12 -31.36
C PRO A 26 -52.73 28.36 -29.90
N SER A 27 -52.79 29.63 -29.49
CA SER A 27 -52.15 30.21 -28.30
C SER A 27 -52.51 29.58 -26.95
N PRO A 28 -51.65 29.71 -25.91
CA PRO A 28 -51.74 28.98 -24.65
C PRO A 28 -52.81 29.49 -23.67
N THR A 29 -53.76 30.31 -24.14
CA THR A 29 -54.82 30.92 -23.34
C THR A 29 -56.19 30.23 -23.47
N ALA A 30 -56.35 29.27 -24.39
CA ALA A 30 -57.64 28.56 -24.59
C ALA A 30 -57.79 27.25 -23.79
N ALA A 31 -56.71 26.70 -23.23
CA ALA A 31 -56.73 25.40 -22.55
C ALA A 31 -57.18 25.46 -21.07
N LEU A 32 -57.46 26.66 -20.54
CA LEU A 32 -57.77 26.88 -19.11
C LEU A 32 -59.28 27.02 -18.81
N LEU A 33 -60.15 26.92 -19.82
CA LEU A 33 -61.61 27.15 -19.70
C LEU A 33 -62.49 25.93 -20.00
N LEU A 34 -61.91 24.76 -20.27
CA LEU A 34 -62.65 23.50 -20.40
C LEU A 34 -62.17 22.55 -19.31
N GLY A 35 -62.82 22.66 -18.15
CA GLY A 35 -62.60 21.81 -16.97
C GLY A 35 -62.93 20.35 -17.22
N ASN A 36 -62.08 19.66 -18.00
CA ASN A 36 -62.08 18.22 -18.15
C ASN A 36 -60.88 17.65 -17.40
N PHE A 37 -61.14 17.38 -16.12
CA PHE A 37 -60.31 16.57 -15.25
C PHE A 37 -60.33 15.13 -15.77
N GLU A 38 -59.27 14.68 -16.44
CA GLU A 38 -59.02 13.25 -16.65
C GLU A 38 -57.83 12.82 -15.79
N VAL A 39 -58.13 12.40 -14.56
CA VAL A 39 -57.17 11.70 -13.70
C VAL A 39 -56.88 10.36 -14.34
N ARG A 40 -55.83 10.28 -15.17
CA ARG A 40 -55.22 8.99 -15.49
C ARG A 40 -54.49 8.50 -14.25
N GLN A 41 -55.16 7.65 -13.48
CA GLN A 41 -54.50 6.76 -12.53
C GLN A 41 -53.48 5.91 -13.30
N PHE A 42 -52.21 6.32 -13.27
CA PHE A 42 -51.13 5.40 -13.54
C PHE A 42 -50.87 4.61 -12.26
N SER A 43 -51.19 3.31 -12.34
CA SER A 43 -50.98 2.33 -11.29
C SER A 43 -49.60 2.46 -10.67
N ALA A 44 -49.55 2.54 -9.34
CA ALA A 44 -48.35 2.38 -8.52
C ALA A 44 -47.83 0.93 -8.58
N GLY A 45 -47.42 0.50 -9.77
CA GLY A 45 -47.03 -0.87 -10.06
C GLY A 45 -45.92 -0.87 -11.11
N ASN A 46 -44.71 -0.49 -10.67
CA ASN A 46 -43.40 -0.95 -11.17
C ASN A 46 -42.23 -0.16 -10.56
N VAL A 47 -42.29 0.19 -9.27
CA VAL A 47 -41.11 0.67 -8.51
C VAL A 47 -40.28 -0.51 -7.98
N ALA A 48 -40.83 -1.72 -7.98
CA ALA A 48 -40.18 -2.93 -7.50
C ALA A 48 -39.69 -3.83 -8.65
N ARG A 49 -38.74 -3.36 -9.47
CA ARG A 49 -37.86 -4.23 -10.27
C ARG A 49 -36.64 -3.49 -10.84
N ALA A 50 -35.94 -2.72 -10.01
CA ALA A 50 -34.52 -2.50 -10.24
C ALA A 50 -33.79 -3.81 -9.87
N LYS A 51 -33.77 -4.76 -10.81
CA LYS A 51 -32.90 -5.93 -10.71
C LYS A 51 -31.46 -5.42 -10.63
N ASP A 52 -30.77 -5.82 -9.57
CA ASP A 52 -29.33 -5.73 -9.31
C ASP A 52 -28.51 -5.31 -10.53
N ALA A 53 -28.17 -4.02 -10.59
CA ALA A 53 -27.17 -3.55 -11.53
C ALA A 53 -25.83 -4.16 -11.11
N LYS A 54 -25.44 -5.25 -11.77
CA LYS A 54 -24.11 -5.86 -11.63
C LYS A 54 -23.08 -4.74 -11.68
N GLU A 55 -22.27 -4.62 -10.63
CA GLU A 55 -21.24 -3.59 -10.59
C GLU A 55 -20.33 -3.72 -11.83
N PRO A 56 -19.80 -2.59 -12.35
CA PRO A 56 -18.99 -2.64 -13.55
C PRO A 56 -17.77 -3.55 -13.35
N TRP A 57 -17.48 -4.42 -14.32
CA TRP A 57 -16.35 -5.37 -14.28
C TRP A 57 -14.99 -4.72 -13.94
N TRP A 58 -14.82 -3.43 -14.28
CA TRP A 58 -13.59 -2.70 -14.01
C TRP A 58 -13.39 -2.39 -12.53
N LYS A 59 -14.47 -2.32 -11.74
CA LYS A 59 -14.40 -1.98 -10.31
C LYS A 59 -13.81 -3.13 -9.50
N GLU A 60 -14.28 -4.36 -9.73
CA GLU A 60 -13.66 -5.58 -9.16
C GLU A 60 -12.19 -5.74 -9.59
N SER A 61 -11.86 -5.37 -10.83
CA SER A 61 -10.49 -5.40 -11.34
C SER A 61 -9.60 -4.35 -10.68
N MET A 62 -10.12 -3.15 -10.38
CA MET A 62 -9.37 -2.07 -9.72
C MET A 62 -9.12 -2.38 -8.25
N GLU A 63 -10.06 -3.01 -7.55
CA GLU A 63 -9.87 -3.41 -6.15
C GLU A 63 -8.76 -4.45 -5.96
N ARG A 64 -8.40 -5.17 -7.03
CA ARG A 64 -7.33 -6.18 -7.07
C ARG A 64 -6.03 -5.66 -7.69
N LEU A 65 -5.98 -4.40 -8.13
CA LEU A 65 -4.78 -3.77 -8.67
C LEU A 65 -4.04 -3.01 -7.56
N ARG A 66 -2.71 -3.14 -7.49
CA ARG A 66 -1.86 -2.41 -6.55
C ARG A 66 -0.67 -1.79 -7.29
N ASN A 67 -0.52 -0.48 -7.21
CA ASN A 67 0.68 0.21 -7.69
C ASN A 67 1.58 0.54 -6.48
N ILE A 68 2.66 -0.21 -6.31
CA ILE A 68 3.56 -0.07 -5.16
C ILE A 68 4.96 0.37 -5.57
N GLY A 69 5.54 1.28 -4.80
CA GLY A 69 6.94 1.66 -4.95
C GLY A 69 7.83 1.00 -3.91
N ILE A 70 9.03 0.58 -4.30
CA ILE A 70 10.06 0.15 -3.34
C ILE A 70 11.07 1.28 -3.23
N SER A 71 11.25 1.81 -2.01
CA SER A 71 12.14 2.95 -1.76
C SER A 71 12.89 2.81 -0.45
N ALA A 72 14.10 3.36 -0.40
CA ALA A 72 15.07 3.10 0.65
C ALA A 72 16.35 3.91 0.41
N HIS A 73 17.21 3.95 1.41
CA HIS A 73 18.58 4.41 1.22
C HIS A 73 19.42 3.43 0.35
N ILE A 74 20.59 3.91 -0.09
CA ILE A 74 21.62 3.13 -0.79
C ILE A 74 21.99 1.91 0.08
N ASP A 75 22.30 0.79 -0.58
CA ASP A 75 22.71 -0.45 0.06
C ASP A 75 21.72 -0.98 1.12
N SER A 76 20.44 -0.61 1.07
CA SER A 76 19.40 -1.18 1.94
C SER A 76 18.78 -2.46 1.36
N GLY A 77 19.12 -2.81 0.11
CA GLY A 77 18.67 -4.04 -0.55
C GLY A 77 17.31 -3.92 -1.27
N LYS A 78 16.98 -2.74 -1.81
CA LYS A 78 15.75 -2.52 -2.62
C LYS A 78 15.67 -3.47 -3.81
N THR A 79 16.69 -3.43 -4.66
CA THR A 79 16.76 -4.22 -5.89
C THR A 79 16.69 -5.71 -5.58
N THR A 80 17.40 -6.16 -4.54
CA THR A 80 17.35 -7.54 -4.07
C THR A 80 15.94 -7.94 -3.58
N LEU A 81 15.24 -7.04 -2.87
CA LEU A 81 13.86 -7.28 -2.45
C LEU A 81 12.93 -7.39 -3.67
N THR A 82 13.04 -6.47 -4.63
CA THR A 82 12.27 -6.47 -5.87
C THR A 82 12.47 -7.78 -6.64
N GLU A 83 13.71 -8.23 -6.81
CA GLU A 83 14.01 -9.48 -7.49
C GLU A 83 13.46 -10.71 -6.77
N ARG A 84 13.54 -10.74 -5.43
CA ARG A 84 12.94 -11.83 -4.64
C ARG A 84 11.42 -11.88 -4.81
N ILE A 85 10.74 -10.73 -4.85
CA ILE A 85 9.30 -10.66 -5.15
C ILE A 85 9.00 -11.22 -6.55
N LEU A 86 9.77 -10.83 -7.56
CA LEU A 86 9.61 -11.35 -8.92
C LEU A 86 9.87 -12.86 -9.01
N TYR A 87 10.81 -13.37 -8.23
CA TYR A 87 11.15 -14.79 -8.21
C TYR A 87 10.04 -15.62 -7.56
N TYR A 88 9.57 -15.21 -6.38
CA TYR A 88 8.50 -15.91 -5.67
C TYR A 88 7.15 -15.86 -6.39
N THR A 89 6.93 -14.82 -7.22
CA THR A 89 5.75 -14.72 -8.09
C THR A 89 5.90 -15.49 -9.41
N GLY A 90 7.05 -16.17 -9.63
CA GLY A 90 7.32 -16.96 -10.84
C GLY A 90 7.65 -16.12 -12.08
N ARG A 91 7.87 -14.81 -11.93
CA ARG A 91 8.16 -13.87 -13.02
C ARG A 91 9.62 -13.93 -13.50
N ILE A 92 10.53 -14.31 -12.60
CA ILE A 92 11.92 -14.66 -12.92
C ILE A 92 12.22 -16.05 -12.38
N HIS A 93 13.08 -16.80 -13.07
CA HIS A 93 13.42 -18.18 -12.70
C HIS A 93 14.77 -18.30 -11.97
N GLU A 94 15.57 -17.23 -11.99
CA GLU A 94 16.88 -17.16 -11.37
C GLU A 94 17.07 -15.77 -10.75
N ILE A 95 17.74 -15.73 -9.61
CA ILE A 95 18.07 -14.49 -8.90
C ILE A 95 19.58 -14.28 -9.02
N HIS A 96 19.97 -13.07 -9.39
CA HIS A 96 21.37 -12.68 -9.53
C HIS A 96 21.68 -11.58 -8.53
N GLU A 97 22.81 -11.66 -7.83
CA GLU A 97 23.16 -10.60 -6.89
C GLU A 97 23.61 -9.33 -7.64
N VAL A 98 23.19 -8.17 -7.13
CA VAL A 98 23.56 -6.85 -7.68
C VAL A 98 25.08 -6.66 -7.81
N ARG A 99 25.85 -7.25 -6.88
CA ARG A 99 27.33 -7.29 -6.91
C ARG A 99 27.87 -8.72 -6.90
N GLY A 100 27.19 -9.63 -7.58
CA GLY A 100 27.61 -11.03 -7.70
C GLY A 100 28.91 -11.18 -8.47
N LYS A 101 29.64 -12.28 -8.21
CA LYS A 101 30.86 -12.64 -8.97
C LYS A 101 30.57 -13.05 -10.42
N ASP A 102 29.30 -13.21 -10.74
CA ASP A 102 28.78 -13.82 -11.96
C ASP A 102 28.73 -12.81 -13.11
N GLY A 103 28.90 -11.51 -12.82
CA GLY A 103 28.93 -10.43 -13.81
C GLY A 103 27.60 -10.12 -14.50
N VAL A 104 26.54 -10.87 -14.21
CA VAL A 104 25.20 -10.71 -14.80
C VAL A 104 24.46 -9.50 -14.22
N GLY A 105 24.61 -9.25 -12.92
CA GLY A 105 23.91 -8.18 -12.20
C GLY A 105 22.41 -8.44 -12.04
N ALA A 106 21.74 -7.58 -11.27
CA ALA A 106 20.30 -7.67 -11.07
C ALA A 106 19.55 -7.36 -12.37
N LYS A 107 18.45 -8.08 -12.65
CA LYS A 107 17.63 -7.91 -13.86
C LYS A 107 16.97 -6.53 -13.94
N MET A 108 16.74 -5.90 -12.79
CA MET A 108 16.18 -4.56 -12.70
C MET A 108 17.18 -3.46 -13.10
N ASP A 109 18.47 -3.70 -12.91
CA ASP A 109 19.56 -2.78 -13.26
C ASP A 109 20.00 -3.07 -14.71
N SER A 110 19.35 -2.40 -15.65
CA SER A 110 19.52 -2.68 -17.09
C SER A 110 20.69 -1.92 -17.72
N MET A 111 21.12 -0.80 -17.13
CA MET A 111 22.23 -0.01 -17.63
C MET A 111 23.57 -0.61 -17.21
N ASP A 112 24.57 -0.57 -18.09
CA ASP A 112 25.92 -1.09 -17.77
C ASP A 112 26.53 -0.38 -16.55
N LEU A 113 26.28 0.93 -16.41
CA LEU A 113 26.75 1.71 -15.27
C LEU A 113 26.06 1.30 -13.94
N GLU A 114 24.79 0.90 -14.00
CA GLU A 114 24.06 0.41 -12.81
C GLU A 114 24.66 -0.91 -12.33
N ARG A 115 24.95 -1.84 -13.26
CA ARG A 115 25.62 -3.11 -12.94
C ARG A 115 27.04 -2.92 -12.44
N GLU A 116 27.80 -2.01 -13.04
CA GLU A 116 29.18 -1.72 -12.63
C GLU A 116 29.25 -1.11 -11.23
N LYS A 117 28.36 -0.17 -10.91
CA LYS A 117 28.35 0.53 -9.61
C LYS A 117 27.51 -0.18 -8.55
N GLY A 118 26.63 -1.10 -8.95
CA GLY A 118 25.64 -1.76 -8.11
C GLY A 118 24.68 -0.76 -7.47
N ILE A 119 24.22 0.22 -8.25
CA ILE A 119 23.23 1.22 -7.83
C ILE A 119 22.13 1.32 -8.89
N THR A 120 20.92 1.63 -8.45
CA THR A 120 19.80 1.93 -9.34
C THR A 120 19.78 3.43 -9.63
N ILE A 121 19.86 3.80 -10.91
CA ILE A 121 19.91 5.18 -11.41
C ILE A 121 18.54 5.59 -11.95
N GLN A 122 17.90 4.73 -12.74
CA GLN A 122 16.57 4.97 -13.30
C GLN A 122 15.50 4.16 -12.57
N SER A 123 14.29 4.72 -12.47
CA SER A 123 13.17 3.97 -11.91
C SER A 123 12.76 2.85 -12.89
N ALA A 124 12.73 1.62 -12.40
CA ALA A 124 12.37 0.45 -13.20
C ALA A 124 10.97 -0.04 -12.83
N ALA A 125 10.08 -0.14 -13.83
CA ALA A 125 8.73 -0.62 -13.65
C ALA A 125 8.60 -2.09 -14.08
N THR A 126 7.96 -2.90 -13.24
CA THR A 126 7.69 -4.32 -13.50
C THR A 126 6.30 -4.67 -12.99
N TYR A 127 5.77 -5.82 -13.38
CA TYR A 127 4.50 -6.31 -12.90
C TYR A 127 4.60 -7.78 -12.52
N CYS A 128 3.82 -8.17 -11.52
CA CYS A 128 3.66 -9.55 -11.10
C CYS A 128 2.22 -9.82 -10.64
N THR A 129 1.91 -11.09 -10.42
CA THR A 129 0.62 -11.51 -9.89
C THR A 129 0.89 -12.33 -8.64
N TRP A 130 0.17 -12.01 -7.56
CA TRP A 130 0.24 -12.75 -6.31
C TRP A 130 -1.17 -13.07 -5.85
N LYS A 131 -1.50 -14.37 -5.77
CA LYS A 131 -2.88 -14.84 -5.61
C LYS A 131 -3.76 -14.20 -6.69
N ASP A 132 -4.88 -13.57 -6.32
CA ASP A 132 -5.80 -12.89 -7.24
C ASP A 132 -5.47 -11.40 -7.47
N TYR A 133 -4.33 -10.92 -6.95
CA TYR A 133 -3.94 -9.51 -7.05
C TYR A 133 -2.91 -9.27 -8.16
N GLN A 134 -3.12 -8.19 -8.90
CA GLN A 134 -2.16 -7.67 -9.88
C GLN A 134 -1.35 -6.57 -9.22
N ILE A 135 -0.02 -6.71 -9.23
CA ILE A 135 0.89 -5.80 -8.55
C ILE A 135 1.83 -5.19 -9.58
N ASN A 136 1.78 -3.87 -9.72
CA ASN A 136 2.74 -3.08 -10.45
C ASN A 136 3.77 -2.55 -9.46
N ILE A 137 5.05 -2.85 -9.71
CA ILE A 137 6.15 -2.47 -8.84
C ILE A 137 7.00 -1.42 -9.56
N ILE A 138 7.27 -0.31 -8.88
CA ILE A 138 8.25 0.68 -9.32
C ILE A 138 9.44 0.63 -8.35
N ASP A 139 10.57 0.14 -8.83
CA ASP A 139 11.83 0.19 -8.08
C ASP A 139 12.43 1.58 -8.24
N THR A 140 12.64 2.29 -7.13
CA THR A 140 13.07 3.70 -7.14
C THR A 140 14.55 3.85 -6.76
N PRO A 141 15.28 4.80 -7.37
CA PRO A 141 16.64 5.13 -6.96
C PRO A 141 16.73 5.49 -5.47
N GLY A 142 17.79 5.05 -4.79
CA GLY A 142 18.02 5.36 -3.36
C GLY A 142 18.97 6.51 -3.09
N HIS A 143 19.57 7.08 -4.14
CA HIS A 143 20.56 8.14 -4.04
C HIS A 143 19.88 9.51 -4.06
N VAL A 144 20.41 10.46 -3.29
CA VAL A 144 19.87 11.83 -3.21
C VAL A 144 19.97 12.60 -4.53
N ASP A 145 20.92 12.24 -5.37
CA ASP A 145 21.13 12.86 -6.69
C ASP A 145 20.01 12.53 -7.68
N PHE A 146 19.26 11.44 -7.45
CA PHE A 146 18.17 10.99 -8.34
C PHE A 146 16.79 11.29 -7.74
N THR A 147 16.70 12.31 -6.88
CA THR A 147 15.46 12.73 -6.22
C THR A 147 14.32 13.06 -7.18
N ILE A 148 14.61 13.58 -8.38
CA ILE A 148 13.59 13.87 -9.40
C ILE A 148 12.88 12.58 -9.86
N GLU A 149 13.61 11.49 -10.04
CA GLU A 149 13.04 10.19 -10.43
C GLU A 149 12.16 9.62 -9.31
N VAL A 150 12.63 9.71 -8.06
CA VAL A 150 11.86 9.30 -6.89
C VAL A 150 10.56 10.10 -6.78
N GLU A 151 10.60 11.43 -6.94
CA GLU A 151 9.38 12.25 -6.88
C GLU A 151 8.40 11.97 -8.03
N ARG A 152 8.88 11.62 -9.21
CA ARG A 152 8.01 11.20 -10.33
C ARG A 152 7.31 9.89 -10.02
N ALA A 153 8.04 8.91 -9.49
CA ALA A 153 7.48 7.61 -9.11
C ALA A 153 6.39 7.79 -8.03
N LEU A 154 6.68 8.54 -6.95
CA LEU A 154 5.76 8.72 -5.82
C LEU A 154 4.40 9.34 -6.19
N ARG A 155 4.28 10.06 -7.31
CA ARG A 155 3.00 10.64 -7.78
C ARG A 155 2.04 9.63 -8.41
N VAL A 156 2.54 8.46 -8.78
CA VAL A 156 1.79 7.43 -9.53
C VAL A 156 1.46 6.23 -8.63
N LEU A 157 2.04 6.17 -7.44
CA LEU A 157 1.96 5.04 -6.54
C LEU A 157 0.77 5.17 -5.58
N ASP A 158 0.07 4.06 -5.38
CA ASP A 158 -0.99 3.96 -4.37
C ASP A 158 -0.40 3.69 -2.97
N GLY A 159 0.82 3.16 -2.91
CA GLY A 159 1.53 2.90 -1.66
C GLY A 159 3.02 2.65 -1.89
N ALA A 160 3.80 2.64 -0.81
CA ALA A 160 5.24 2.39 -0.88
C ALA A 160 5.73 1.45 0.22
N ILE A 161 6.81 0.73 -0.06
CA ILE A 161 7.58 -0.03 0.91
C ILE A 161 8.84 0.78 1.20
N LEU A 162 8.97 1.25 2.44
CA LEU A 162 10.17 1.92 2.94
C LEU A 162 11.12 0.86 3.52
N VAL A 163 12.15 0.49 2.76
CA VAL A 163 13.14 -0.48 3.21
C VAL A 163 14.17 0.20 4.12
N LEU A 164 14.38 -0.35 5.31
CA LEU A 164 15.36 0.11 6.30
C LEU A 164 16.37 -1.02 6.58
N CYS A 165 17.64 -0.67 6.74
CA CYS A 165 18.68 -1.65 7.08
C CYS A 165 18.70 -1.89 8.59
N SER A 166 18.64 -3.15 9.04
CA SER A 166 18.66 -3.49 10.48
C SER A 166 19.94 -3.01 11.18
N VAL A 167 21.09 -3.11 10.52
CA VAL A 167 22.38 -2.66 11.05
C VAL A 167 22.52 -1.13 10.98
N GLY A 168 22.18 -0.54 9.82
CA GLY A 168 22.39 0.88 9.52
C GLY A 168 21.35 1.80 10.17
N GLY A 169 20.17 1.28 10.48
CA GLY A 169 19.04 2.03 11.02
C GLY A 169 18.55 3.15 10.09
N VAL A 170 17.96 4.17 10.70
CA VAL A 170 17.48 5.37 9.98
C VAL A 170 18.62 6.35 9.77
N GLN A 171 18.94 6.59 8.50
CA GLN A 171 19.99 7.48 8.02
C GLN A 171 19.42 8.78 7.44
N SER A 172 20.29 9.77 7.18
CA SER A 172 19.87 11.10 6.69
C SER A 172 19.12 11.01 5.37
N GLN A 173 19.50 10.10 4.49
CA GLN A 173 18.83 9.89 3.22
C GLN A 173 17.48 9.17 3.38
N SER A 174 17.34 8.24 4.34
CA SER A 174 16.03 7.64 4.69
C SER A 174 15.04 8.71 5.13
N ILE A 175 15.50 9.73 5.87
CA ILE A 175 14.67 10.88 6.27
C ILE A 175 14.24 11.69 5.03
N THR A 176 15.13 11.89 4.06
CA THR A 176 14.79 12.61 2.81
C THR A 176 13.73 11.86 2.01
N VAL A 177 13.89 10.55 1.82
CA VAL A 177 12.90 9.71 1.13
C VAL A 177 11.55 9.71 1.86
N ASP A 178 11.56 9.60 3.19
CA ASP A 178 10.34 9.66 4.00
C ASP A 178 9.61 11.01 3.84
N ARG A 179 10.36 12.11 3.84
CA ARG A 179 9.80 13.46 3.62
C ARG A 179 9.16 13.57 2.24
N GLN A 180 9.76 12.97 1.21
CA GLN A 180 9.17 12.96 -0.14
C GLN A 180 7.86 12.18 -0.17
N MET A 181 7.85 10.96 0.37
CA MET A 181 6.61 10.18 0.47
C MET A 181 5.53 10.91 1.27
N ARG A 182 5.90 11.62 2.36
CA ARG A 182 4.94 12.40 3.18
C ARG A 182 4.38 13.59 2.42
N ARG A 183 5.19 14.26 1.60
CA ARG A 183 4.74 15.36 0.74
C ARG A 183 3.66 14.93 -0.24
N TYR A 184 3.73 13.70 -0.74
CA TYR A 184 2.77 13.13 -1.68
C TYR A 184 1.71 12.26 -1.00
N GLU A 185 1.64 12.27 0.34
CA GLU A 185 0.63 11.52 1.12
C GLU A 185 0.57 10.03 0.75
N VAL A 186 1.73 9.43 0.41
CA VAL A 186 1.80 8.02 0.04
C VAL A 186 1.80 7.16 1.31
N PRO A 187 0.82 6.25 1.48
CA PRO A 187 0.82 5.27 2.57
C PRO A 187 2.04 4.36 2.45
N ARG A 188 2.67 4.02 3.58
CA ARG A 188 3.93 3.28 3.55
C ARG A 188 4.02 2.17 4.58
N LEU A 189 4.59 1.05 4.16
CA LEU A 189 4.97 -0.05 5.03
C LEU A 189 6.49 -0.01 5.25
N ALA A 190 6.93 -0.01 6.50
CA ALA A 190 8.35 -0.11 6.83
C ALA A 190 8.81 -1.58 6.80
N PHE A 191 9.81 -1.89 5.98
CA PHE A 191 10.39 -3.23 5.88
C PHE A 191 11.84 -3.21 6.38
N ILE A 192 12.11 -3.88 7.49
CA ILE A 192 13.46 -3.97 8.06
C ILE A 192 14.18 -5.15 7.40
N ASN A 193 15.19 -4.83 6.59
CA ASN A 193 15.98 -5.79 5.85
C ASN A 193 17.34 -6.06 6.52
N LYS A 194 18.05 -7.09 6.05
CA LYS A 194 19.41 -7.46 6.47
C LYS A 194 19.50 -7.90 7.93
N LEU A 195 18.54 -8.70 8.39
CA LEU A 195 18.53 -9.30 9.72
C LEU A 195 19.61 -10.39 9.90
N ASP A 196 20.15 -10.89 8.79
CA ASP A 196 21.23 -11.86 8.68
C ASP A 196 22.63 -11.29 8.94
N ARG A 197 22.77 -9.97 9.05
CA ARG A 197 24.06 -9.32 9.24
C ARG A 197 24.43 -9.14 10.71
N MET A 198 25.72 -9.27 11.00
CA MET A 198 26.28 -8.97 12.32
C MET A 198 25.90 -7.55 12.79
N GLY A 199 25.40 -7.45 14.01
CA GLY A 199 24.90 -6.21 14.61
C GLY A 199 23.50 -5.81 14.14
N ALA A 200 22.72 -6.75 13.58
CA ALA A 200 21.31 -6.54 13.27
C ALA A 200 20.52 -6.28 14.56
N ASP A 201 19.78 -5.16 14.58
CA ASP A 201 18.94 -4.78 15.72
C ASP A 201 17.64 -4.13 15.20
N PRO A 202 16.58 -4.93 14.96
CA PRO A 202 15.32 -4.43 14.45
C PRO A 202 14.61 -3.47 15.41
N TRP A 203 14.80 -3.65 16.72
CA TRP A 203 14.15 -2.84 17.75
C TRP A 203 14.73 -1.44 17.80
N LYS A 204 16.04 -1.32 17.65
CA LYS A 204 16.69 -0.03 17.43
C LYS A 204 16.15 0.67 16.18
N VAL A 205 15.96 -0.05 15.07
CA VAL A 205 15.40 0.55 13.85
C VAL A 205 13.97 1.05 14.07
N LEU A 206 13.11 0.26 14.72
CA LEU A 206 11.75 0.67 15.08
C LEU A 206 11.76 1.95 15.95
N ASN A 207 12.58 1.98 16.99
CA ASN A 207 12.72 3.16 17.86
C ASN A 207 13.27 4.38 17.10
N GLN A 208 14.15 4.17 16.12
CA GLN A 208 14.64 5.24 15.25
C GLN A 208 13.58 5.73 14.26
N ALA A 209 12.71 4.85 13.74
CA ALA A 209 11.58 5.26 12.91
C ALA A 209 10.64 6.18 13.70
N ARG A 210 10.32 5.82 14.95
CA ARG A 210 9.52 6.65 15.86
C ARG A 210 10.19 7.99 16.18
N SER A 211 11.44 7.98 16.64
CA SER A 211 12.12 9.19 17.10
C SER A 211 12.58 10.12 15.98
N LYS A 212 13.13 9.59 14.88
CA LYS A 212 13.72 10.39 13.79
C LYS A 212 12.75 10.65 12.65
N LEU A 213 11.96 9.66 12.25
CA LEU A 213 10.95 9.83 11.19
C LEU A 213 9.62 10.33 11.75
N ARG A 214 9.41 10.25 13.08
CA ARG A 214 8.12 10.57 13.72
C ARG A 214 6.99 9.71 13.19
N HIS A 215 7.29 8.43 12.93
CA HIS A 215 6.30 7.46 12.53
C HIS A 215 5.58 6.93 13.76
N HIS A 216 4.25 6.98 13.72
CA HIS A 216 3.41 6.15 14.56
C HIS A 216 3.48 4.75 13.98
N SER A 217 4.21 3.86 14.65
CA SER A 217 4.60 2.56 14.08
C SER A 217 4.72 1.53 15.18
N ALA A 218 4.35 0.29 14.87
CA ALA A 218 4.51 -0.87 15.73
C ALA A 218 5.07 -2.05 14.92
N ALA A 219 5.63 -3.02 15.63
CA ALA A 219 6.04 -4.27 14.99
C ALA A 219 4.79 -5.11 14.69
N VAL A 220 4.66 -5.58 13.45
CA VAL A 220 3.67 -6.59 13.05
C VAL A 220 4.27 -8.00 13.12
N GLN A 221 5.60 -8.08 13.05
CA GLN A 221 6.35 -9.33 13.06
C GLN A 221 7.54 -9.27 14.03
N VAL A 222 7.88 -10.41 14.60
CA VAL A 222 9.06 -10.60 15.48
C VAL A 222 10.00 -11.61 14.83
N PRO A 223 11.30 -11.31 14.65
CA PRO A 223 12.24 -12.29 14.10
C PRO A 223 12.59 -13.39 15.09
N ILE A 224 12.65 -14.62 14.58
CA ILE A 224 13.11 -15.79 15.31
C ILE A 224 14.61 -15.93 15.04
N GLY A 225 15.41 -15.58 16.04
CA GLY A 225 16.86 -15.44 15.91
C GLY A 225 17.27 -14.19 15.11
N LEU A 226 18.57 -13.93 15.07
CA LEU A 226 19.19 -12.84 14.33
C LEU A 226 20.53 -13.33 13.76
N GLU A 227 21.07 -12.56 12.82
CA GLU A 227 22.35 -12.85 12.17
C GLU A 227 22.34 -14.24 11.52
N GLU A 228 23.37 -15.05 11.75
CA GLU A 228 23.45 -16.44 11.27
C GLU A 228 22.37 -17.35 11.85
N ASN A 229 21.77 -16.96 12.99
CA ASN A 229 20.71 -17.72 13.65
C ASN A 229 19.31 -17.30 13.22
N PHE A 230 19.16 -16.41 12.24
CA PHE A 230 17.85 -16.00 11.73
C PHE A 230 17.17 -17.16 10.99
N GLN A 231 16.05 -17.65 11.53
CA GLN A 231 15.37 -18.86 11.05
C GLN A 231 13.93 -18.61 10.56
N GLY A 232 13.30 -17.54 11.04
CA GLY A 232 11.87 -17.35 10.83
C GLY A 232 11.32 -16.04 11.37
N LEU A 233 10.01 -15.91 11.30
CA LEU A 233 9.24 -14.76 11.78
C LEU A 233 8.01 -15.25 12.54
N ILE A 234 7.69 -14.57 13.63
CA ILE A 234 6.41 -14.68 14.34
C ILE A 234 5.50 -13.57 13.85
N ASP A 235 4.30 -13.95 13.41
CA ASP A 235 3.21 -13.05 13.05
C ASP A 235 2.39 -12.73 14.30
N LEU A 236 2.39 -11.45 14.69
CA LEU A 236 1.68 -10.98 15.88
C LEU A 236 0.17 -10.84 15.67
N VAL A 237 -0.29 -10.81 14.42
CA VAL A 237 -1.69 -10.69 14.06
C VAL A 237 -2.36 -12.05 14.14
N GLN A 238 -1.75 -13.06 13.50
CA GLN A 238 -2.28 -14.43 13.49
C GLN A 238 -1.76 -15.31 14.63
N LEU A 239 -0.77 -14.84 15.41
CA LEU A 239 -0.09 -15.60 16.46
C LEU A 239 0.51 -16.92 15.97
N LYS A 240 1.22 -16.87 14.84
CA LYS A 240 1.85 -18.05 14.24
C LYS A 240 3.32 -17.79 13.95
N ALA A 241 4.14 -18.81 14.13
CA ALA A 241 5.53 -18.78 13.70
C ALA A 241 5.65 -19.40 12.29
N TYR A 242 6.43 -18.74 11.43
CA TYR A 242 6.78 -19.23 10.11
C TYR A 242 8.29 -19.42 10.01
N TYR A 243 8.71 -20.61 9.59
CA TYR A 243 10.11 -20.95 9.35
C TYR A 243 10.36 -21.12 7.85
N PHE A 244 11.50 -20.63 7.40
CA PHE A 244 11.89 -20.68 5.98
C PHE A 244 12.85 -21.85 5.75
N HIS A 245 12.42 -22.85 4.99
CA HIS A 245 13.24 -24.03 4.65
C HIS A 245 13.59 -24.07 3.15
N GLY A 246 14.73 -24.69 2.86
CA GLY A 246 15.27 -24.87 1.51
C GLY A 246 16.17 -23.72 1.05
N SER A 247 16.95 -23.96 0.00
CA SER A 247 17.96 -23.03 -0.53
C SER A 247 17.39 -21.68 -0.98
N SER A 248 16.10 -21.64 -1.31
CA SER A 248 15.41 -20.43 -1.77
C SER A 248 14.22 -20.05 -0.88
N GLY A 249 14.03 -20.65 0.29
CA GLY A 249 12.96 -20.27 1.22
C GLY A 249 11.51 -20.51 0.75
N PHE A 250 11.27 -21.34 -0.28
CA PHE A 250 9.92 -21.65 -0.77
C PHE A 250 9.10 -22.51 0.18
N VAL A 251 9.76 -23.31 1.02
CA VAL A 251 9.06 -24.22 1.93
C VAL A 251 8.81 -23.46 3.23
N LEU A 252 7.58 -22.98 3.39
CA LEU A 252 7.11 -22.35 4.62
C LEU A 252 6.56 -23.42 5.56
N ILE A 253 7.12 -23.49 6.76
CA ILE A 253 6.62 -24.35 7.82
C ILE A 253 5.95 -23.48 8.88
N PHE A 254 4.70 -23.82 9.16
CA PHE A 254 3.85 -23.13 10.13
C PHE A 254 3.91 -23.88 11.46
N MET A 255 4.26 -23.19 12.54
CA MET A 255 4.37 -23.76 13.88
C MET A 255 3.78 -22.81 14.93
N GLU A 256 3.58 -23.35 16.13
CA GLU A 256 3.30 -22.54 17.32
C GLU A 256 4.53 -21.69 17.70
N ILE A 257 4.28 -20.62 18.45
CA ILE A 257 5.32 -19.71 18.91
C ILE A 257 6.26 -20.47 19.87
N PRO A 258 7.58 -20.41 19.68
CA PRO A 258 8.54 -21.00 20.61
C PRO A 258 8.37 -20.46 22.03
N ALA A 259 8.43 -21.34 23.03
CA ALA A 259 8.16 -20.98 24.43
C ALA A 259 9.14 -19.92 24.98
N ASP A 260 10.36 -19.86 24.46
CA ASP A 260 11.37 -18.85 24.79
C ASP A 260 11.05 -17.46 24.20
N MET A 261 10.20 -17.40 23.17
CA MET A 261 9.79 -16.16 22.51
C MET A 261 8.37 -15.70 22.87
N ASP A 262 7.63 -16.46 23.67
CA ASP A 262 6.25 -16.13 24.03
C ASP A 262 6.15 -14.79 24.77
N ALA A 263 7.10 -14.52 25.68
CA ALA A 263 7.14 -13.26 26.43
C ALA A 263 7.32 -12.03 25.53
N ILE A 264 8.28 -12.08 24.59
CA ILE A 264 8.53 -10.96 23.66
C ILE A 264 7.41 -10.82 22.64
N ALA A 265 6.83 -11.93 22.17
CA ALA A 265 5.68 -11.90 21.28
C ALA A 265 4.45 -11.28 21.95
N ALA A 266 4.18 -11.63 23.21
CA ALA A 266 3.09 -11.05 24.00
C ALA A 266 3.31 -9.55 24.27
N GLU A 267 4.53 -9.14 24.63
CA GLU A 267 4.88 -7.73 24.80
C GLU A 267 4.66 -6.94 23.50
N LYS A 268 5.21 -7.41 22.38
CA LYS A 268 5.11 -6.71 21.09
C LYS A 268 3.71 -6.72 20.52
N ARG A 269 2.92 -7.77 20.78
CA ARG A 269 1.50 -7.79 20.41
C ARG A 269 0.70 -6.77 21.20
N ARG A 270 0.96 -6.63 22.49
CA ARG A 270 0.30 -5.59 23.31
C ARG A 270 0.62 -4.20 22.79
N GLU A 271 1.90 -3.94 22.51
CA GLU A 271 2.35 -2.68 21.91
C GLU A 271 1.70 -2.42 20.53
N LEU A 272 1.56 -3.45 19.69
CA LEU A 272 0.85 -3.35 18.41
C LEU A 272 -0.62 -2.95 18.60
N ILE A 273 -1.32 -3.63 19.52
CA ILE A 273 -2.72 -3.34 19.83
C ILE A 273 -2.88 -1.92 20.37
N GLU A 274 -2.03 -1.52 21.32
CA GLU A 274 -2.04 -0.18 21.91
C GLU A 274 -1.91 0.89 20.82
N MET A 275 -0.91 0.76 19.95
CA MET A 275 -0.70 1.71 18.85
C MET A 275 -1.91 1.77 17.92
N VAL A 276 -2.39 0.61 17.45
CA VAL A 276 -3.53 0.56 16.51
C VAL A 276 -4.81 1.11 17.15
N SER A 277 -4.98 0.95 18.46
CA SER A 277 -6.12 1.49 19.21
C SER A 277 -6.14 3.02 19.31
N GLU A 278 -5.01 3.70 19.10
CA GLU A 278 -4.99 5.17 19.06
C GLU A 278 -5.67 5.76 17.81
N VAL A 279 -5.89 4.93 16.79
CA VAL A 279 -6.42 5.34 15.48
C VAL A 279 -7.85 4.84 15.24
N ASP A 280 -8.24 3.73 15.85
CA ASP A 280 -9.58 3.13 15.71
C ASP A 280 -10.35 3.07 17.04
N ASP A 281 -11.46 3.82 17.09
CA ASP A 281 -12.29 3.95 18.29
C ASP A 281 -12.84 2.61 18.81
N LYS A 282 -13.12 1.64 17.92
CA LYS A 282 -13.69 0.35 18.33
C LYS A 282 -12.63 -0.49 19.03
N LEU A 283 -11.42 -0.51 18.50
CA LEU A 283 -10.29 -1.18 19.14
C LEU A 283 -9.87 -0.46 20.43
N ALA A 284 -9.99 0.87 20.49
CA ALA A 284 -9.78 1.64 21.71
C ALA A 284 -10.72 1.19 22.85
N GLU A 285 -12.03 1.10 22.57
CA GLU A 285 -13.02 0.63 23.54
C GLU A 285 -12.73 -0.80 24.01
N ALA A 286 -12.45 -1.72 23.07
CA ALA A 286 -12.12 -3.10 23.40
C ALA A 286 -10.85 -3.20 24.25
N PHE A 287 -9.81 -2.44 23.91
CA PHE A 287 -8.55 -2.43 24.65
C PHE A 287 -8.70 -1.86 26.07
N LEU A 288 -9.46 -0.77 26.24
CA LEU A 288 -9.72 -0.17 27.56
C LEU A 288 -10.52 -1.08 28.49
N ASN A 289 -11.37 -1.93 27.93
CA ASN A 289 -12.19 -2.89 28.68
C ASN A 289 -11.51 -4.26 28.88
N ASP A 290 -10.23 -4.41 28.50
CA ASP A 290 -9.49 -5.68 28.51
C ASP A 290 -10.20 -6.80 27.72
N GLU A 291 -10.94 -6.45 26.66
CA GLU A 291 -11.63 -7.40 25.79
C GLU A 291 -10.67 -8.06 24.78
N PRO A 292 -10.89 -9.35 24.45
CA PRO A 292 -10.03 -10.06 23.50
C PRO A 292 -10.24 -9.51 22.07
N ILE A 293 -9.18 -8.95 21.50
CA ILE A 293 -9.19 -8.46 20.11
C ILE A 293 -8.93 -9.61 19.14
N SER A 294 -9.83 -9.76 18.16
CA SER A 294 -9.72 -10.78 17.12
C SER A 294 -8.64 -10.43 16.09
N SER A 295 -8.04 -11.44 15.46
CA SER A 295 -7.06 -11.22 14.39
C SER A 295 -7.68 -10.51 13.18
N VAL A 296 -8.97 -10.75 12.90
CA VAL A 296 -9.70 -10.14 11.78
C VAL A 296 -9.88 -8.64 12.01
N ASP A 297 -10.27 -8.23 13.21
CA ASP A 297 -10.43 -6.82 13.56
C ASP A 297 -9.09 -6.09 13.47
N LEU A 298 -8.03 -6.73 13.93
CA LEU A 298 -6.67 -6.19 13.85
C LEU A 298 -6.19 -6.05 12.39
N GLU A 299 -6.44 -7.03 11.51
CA GLU A 299 -6.13 -6.96 10.07
C GLU A 299 -6.88 -5.81 9.38
N VAL A 300 -8.17 -5.64 9.70
CA VAL A 300 -9.00 -4.56 9.14
C VAL A 300 -8.49 -3.20 9.58
N CYS A 301 -8.13 -3.06 10.86
CA CYS A 301 -7.63 -1.80 11.36
C CYS A 301 -6.26 -1.44 10.76
N LEU A 302 -5.33 -2.39 10.68
CA LEU A 302 -4.02 -2.18 10.03
C LEU A 302 -4.14 -1.74 8.57
N ARG A 303 -5.23 -2.11 7.90
CA ARG A 303 -5.51 -1.68 6.52
C ARG A 303 -6.11 -0.27 6.45
N ASN A 304 -6.87 0.13 7.46
CA ASN A 304 -7.57 1.41 7.50
C ASN A 304 -6.74 2.51 8.19
N ASP A 305 -5.60 2.15 8.78
CA ASP A 305 -4.63 3.07 9.37
C ASP A 305 -4.15 4.09 8.29
N PRO A 306 -4.41 5.40 8.49
CA PRO A 306 -4.22 6.43 7.48
C PRO A 306 -2.76 6.85 7.22
#